data_AF-A0A4V1CP55-F1
#
_entry.id   AF-A0A4V1CP55-F1
#
_cell.length_a   1.000
_cell.length_b   1.000
_cell.length_c   1.000
_cell.angle_alpha   90.00
_cell.angle_beta   90.00
_cell.angle_gamma   90.00
#
_symmetry.space_group_name_H-M   'P 1'
#
loop_
_entity.id
_entity.type
_entity.pdbx_description
1 polymer ?
#
loop_
_entity_poly.entity_id
_entity_poly.type
_entity_poly.pdbx_seq_one_letter_code
_entity_poly.pdbx_strand_id
1 'polypeptide(L)' 'MLLPESMLHTQWFAILATFVAINTVMYAALAVSKILPKLHRPSWLRRSHERAETRSIYPDGPR' A
#
# COMPACT_ATOMS: atom_id res chain seq x y z
N MET A 1 -23.71 -33.63 7.16
CA MET A 1 -22.72 -32.77 6.48
C MET A 1 -23.37 -32.21 5.22
N LEU A 2 -23.29 -30.90 4.98
CA LEU A 2 -24.00 -30.21 3.88
C LEU A 2 -23.31 -30.36 2.51
N LEU A 3 -22.03 -30.74 2.49
CA LEU A 3 -21.26 -30.96 1.26
C LEU A 3 -20.55 -32.33 1.33
N PRO A 4 -20.76 -33.23 0.35
CA PRO A 4 -20.05 -34.51 0.27
C PRO A 4 -18.56 -34.33 -0.02
N GLU A 5 -17.70 -35.11 0.63
CA GLU A 5 -16.24 -35.09 0.40
C GLU A 5 -15.87 -35.38 -1.06
N SER A 6 -16.65 -36.23 -1.73
CA SER A 6 -16.44 -36.61 -3.13
C SER A 6 -16.52 -35.41 -4.08
N MET A 7 -17.29 -34.36 -3.72
CA MET A 7 -17.38 -33.12 -4.52
C MET A 7 -16.11 -32.29 -4.46
N LEU A 8 -15.40 -32.27 -3.32
CA LEU A 8 -14.16 -31.48 -3.15
C LEU A 8 -13.01 -31.97 -4.03
N HIS A 9 -13.01 -33.26 -4.37
CA HIS A 9 -12.00 -33.90 -5.20
C HIS A 9 -12.32 -33.82 -6.71
N THR A 10 -13.43 -33.22 -7.09
CA THR A 10 -13.79 -33.09 -8.50
C THR A 10 -13.06 -31.94 -9.19
N GLN A 11 -12.75 -32.14 -10.47
CA GLN A 11 -12.06 -31.13 -11.28
C GLN A 11 -12.88 -29.83 -11.45
N TRP A 12 -14.20 -29.91 -11.59
CA TRP A 12 -15.05 -28.73 -11.73
C TRP A 12 -15.00 -27.85 -10.47
N PHE A 13 -15.00 -28.47 -9.30
CA PHE A 13 -14.90 -27.76 -8.03
C PHE A 13 -13.53 -27.09 -7.90
N ALA A 14 -12.45 -27.77 -8.28
CA ALA A 14 -11.11 -27.22 -8.27
C ALA A 14 -10.98 -25.95 -9.16
N ILE A 15 -11.61 -25.96 -10.35
CA ILE A 15 -11.62 -24.79 -11.26
C ILE A 15 -12.35 -23.61 -10.59
N LEU A 16 -13.54 -23.85 -10.03
CA LEU A 16 -14.31 -22.81 -9.34
C LEU A 16 -13.57 -22.27 -8.11
N ALA A 17 -13.02 -23.15 -7.28
CA ALA A 17 -12.25 -22.79 -6.11
C ALA A 17 -11.02 -21.97 -6.48
N THR A 18 -10.32 -22.32 -7.57
CA THR A 18 -9.18 -21.56 -8.08
C THR A 18 -9.60 -20.17 -8.53
N PHE A 19 -10.73 -20.03 -9.23
CA PHE A 19 -11.24 -18.72 -9.66
C PHE A 19 -11.55 -17.82 -8.46
N VAL A 20 -12.22 -18.36 -7.44
CA VAL A 20 -12.51 -17.66 -6.18
C VAL A 20 -11.22 -17.30 -5.45
N ALA A 21 -10.25 -18.22 -5.39
CA ALA A 21 -8.97 -18.00 -4.73
C ALA A 21 -8.18 -16.87 -5.41
N ILE A 22 -8.09 -16.85 -6.74
CA ILE A 22 -7.43 -15.77 -7.49
C ILE A 22 -8.09 -14.44 -7.19
N ASN A 23 -9.42 -14.38 -7.25
CA ASN A 23 -10.16 -13.15 -6.97
C ASN A 23 -9.92 -12.65 -5.55
N THR A 24 -9.99 -13.56 -4.57
CA THR A 24 -9.78 -13.26 -3.16
C THR A 24 -8.36 -12.77 -2.90
N VAL A 25 -7.34 -13.45 -3.43
CA VAL A 25 -5.93 -13.07 -3.27
C VAL A 25 -5.66 -11.72 -3.91
N MET A 26 -6.19 -11.47 -5.11
CA MET A 26 -6.05 -10.18 -5.80
C MET A 26 -6.64 -9.04 -4.97
N TYR A 27 -7.89 -9.18 -4.51
CA TYR A 27 -8.52 -8.14 -3.71
C TYR A 27 -7.92 -8.02 -2.32
N ALA A 28 -7.47 -9.11 -1.70
CA ALA A 28 -6.76 -9.08 -0.43
C ALA A 28 -5.44 -8.30 -0.57
N ALA A 29 -4.67 -8.51 -1.64
CA ALA A 29 -3.46 -7.73 -1.91
C ALA A 29 -3.76 -6.24 -2.08
N LEU A 30 -4.83 -5.90 -2.80
CA LEU A 30 -5.29 -4.51 -2.94
C LEU A 30 -5.76 -3.92 -1.61
N ALA A 31 -6.48 -4.68 -0.79
CA ALA A 31 -6.92 -4.26 0.52
C ALA A 31 -5.72 -4.02 1.45
N VAL A 32 -4.77 -4.95 1.52
CA VAL A 32 -3.55 -4.83 2.33
C VAL A 32 -2.72 -3.61 1.88
N SER A 33 -2.53 -3.41 0.59
CA SER A 33 -1.81 -2.25 0.07
C SER A 33 -2.49 -0.91 0.40
N LYS A 34 -3.83 -0.88 0.48
CA LYS A 34 -4.60 0.30 0.88
C LYS A 34 -4.67 0.52 2.39
N ILE A 35 -4.67 -0.55 3.18
CA ILE A 35 -4.64 -0.50 4.66
C ILE A 35 -3.26 -0.03 5.13
N LEU A 36 -2.20 -0.34 4.37
CA LEU A 36 -0.86 0.13 4.68
C LEU A 36 -0.92 1.67 4.74
N PRO A 37 -0.69 2.28 5.92
CA PRO A 37 -0.70 3.73 6.04
C PRO A 37 0.28 4.25 4.99
N LYS A 38 -0.12 5.27 4.21
CA LYS A 38 0.76 5.96 3.24
C LYS A 38 2.09 6.14 3.96
N LEU A 39 3.07 5.30 3.61
CA LEU A 39 4.41 5.36 4.18
C LEU A 39 4.92 6.68 3.64
N HIS A 40 4.66 7.76 4.40
CA HIS A 40 5.05 9.09 4.02
C HIS A 40 6.54 8.95 3.82
N ARG A 41 6.99 9.10 2.56
CA ARG A 41 8.42 9.11 2.27
C ARG A 41 9.00 10.10 3.26
N PRO A 42 9.91 9.67 4.16
CA PRO A 42 10.40 10.52 5.21
C PRO A 42 10.86 11.82 4.56
N SER A 43 10.45 12.93 5.16
CA SER A 43 10.75 14.29 4.72
C SER A 43 12.23 14.53 4.44
N TRP A 44 13.12 13.61 4.81
CA TRP A 44 14.53 13.56 4.43
C TRP A 44 14.80 13.49 2.92
N LEU A 45 13.84 13.06 2.09
CA LEU A 45 13.92 13.19 0.61
C LEU A 45 13.57 14.60 0.11
N ARG A 46 12.91 15.43 0.94
CA ARG A 46 12.82 16.86 0.69
C ARG A 46 14.15 17.45 1.12
N ARG A 47 15.08 17.52 0.18
CA ARG A 47 16.23 18.43 0.24
C ARG A 47 15.66 19.75 0.77
N SER A 48 16.04 20.09 2.00
CA SER A 48 15.77 21.42 2.52
C SER A 48 16.44 22.35 1.53
N HIS A 49 15.64 23.02 0.69
CA HIS A 49 16.13 24.18 0.00
C HIS A 49 16.29 25.24 1.09
N GLU A 50 17.34 25.10 1.90
CA GLU A 50 17.89 26.22 2.64
C GLU A 50 18.11 27.30 1.59
N ARG A 51 17.36 28.38 1.74
CA ARG A 51 17.46 29.52 0.84
C ARG A 51 18.92 29.96 0.90
N ALA A 52 19.61 29.90 -0.24
CA ALA A 52 20.99 30.34 -0.36
C ALA A 52 21.17 31.84 -0.07
N GLU A 53 20.07 32.59 0.01
CA GLU A 53 20.08 34.04 0.09
C GLU A 53 19.08 34.55 1.14
N THR A 54 19.60 35.34 2.08
CA THR A 54 18.84 36.03 3.12
C THR A 54 18.07 37.19 2.49
N ARG A 55 16.76 37.03 2.27
CA ARG A 55 15.86 38.12 1.85
C ARG A 55 15.33 38.95 3.03
N SER A 56 16.14 39.12 4.07
CA SER A 56 15.80 40.01 5.18
C SER A 56 16.02 41.46 4.75
N ILE A 57 15.12 42.37 5.15
CA ILE A 57 15.26 43.81 4.95
C ILE A 57 16.33 44.38 5.91
N TYR A 58 16.65 43.65 6.98
CA TYR A 58 17.76 43.91 7.90
C TYR A 58 18.59 42.63 8.03
N PRO A 59 19.60 42.42 7.18
CA PRO A 59 20.46 41.24 7.27
C PRO A 59 21.36 41.25 8.53
N ASP A 60 21.72 42.43 9.03
CA ASP A 60 22.66 42.62 10.16
C ASP A 60 21.99 43.18 11.42
N GLY A 61 20.81 42.65 11.80
CA GLY A 61 20.15 43.04 13.05
C GLY A 61 21.08 42.92 14.27
N PRO A 62 20.93 43.77 15.30
CA PRO A 62 21.86 43.82 16.43
C PRO A 62 21.91 42.46 17.15
N ARG A 63 23.13 42.02 17.45
CA ARG A 63 23.44 40.78 18.16
C ARG A 63 22.88 40.77 19.58
#